data_AF-A0A3L8PS25-F1
#
_entry.id   AF-A0A3L8PS25-F1
#
_cell.length_a   1.000
_cell.length_b   1.000
_cell.length_c   1.000
_cell.angle_alpha   90.00
_cell.angle_beta   90.00
_cell.angle_gamma   90.00
#
_symmetry.space_group_name_H-M   'P 1'
#
loop_
_entity.id
_entity.type
_entity.pdbx_description
1 polymer ?
#
loop_
_entity_poly.entity_id
_entity_poly.type
_entity_poly.pdbx_seq_one_letter_code
_entity_poly.pdbx_strand_id
1 'polypeptide(L)'
;MSNEQLKHKTYLAVGYDDRAQAQREIGRLNNGVAGISFDGEQGLWYAKAGTEKRKVEPWLPDPNMMKQHSDTDPLLEFNNVLETAGFLLKEPPTMDGQIHRVATQDDKRGQKSGVYAVFNDGHPVGWYQDHRNHSEPQKWHASFEQANPTARLHQKAHMANIRYQREQSLNQKQQHHAKRCAQLYRLLPLPRGQEYLQRKLVQAYPGVCKDKKGRLVIPLYDTEQNIHSLQRISPNGFKCLKKGAQKSGHFFVVGDRPLNADEPILYAEGYSTAASIAEATGRSVVMTVDAGNMPKVAEKISAAYPNAKHLFLADNDHKNQINKGIQKARESANLVGGHWLTPKFSTEQIQHGLTDFNDLHMSSSVVRVKKQIEGYIESCWPELKYQMSERILPRLNSIIPEKVPPEKAKQYTSSHETDQAESPSNPSSVAEPKTQAKTEKDDTQDAPKTHKMPMPKHLYLRYVTVNGKGYFPHRNSAALAFIDKGNKLQTRLEHSKIIMDLLAIAEHRGWQQTKLRGSQNFKREAWLQAKIKGIDVTGYKPQPLDYQRLAQQGGSINSKPSQQAQARQQTQTVKNQTQPNTSPLKQQATTQANPQSALERFKQRFTPQNSITKSRFAPKKEAHYEQQLEH
;
A
#
# COMPACT_ATOMS: atom_id res chain seq x y z
N MET A 1 -42.90 -32.14 -21.80
CA MET A 1 -42.95 -30.89 -21.02
C MET A 1 -41.58 -30.72 -20.36
N SER A 2 -40.89 -29.60 -20.53
CA SER A 2 -39.53 -29.46 -19.99
C SER A 2 -39.57 -29.38 -18.46
N ASN A 3 -38.87 -30.27 -17.77
CA ASN A 3 -38.66 -30.19 -16.32
C ASN A 3 -37.76 -28.99 -16.01
N GLU A 4 -38.37 -27.83 -15.74
CA GLU A 4 -37.64 -26.62 -15.34
C GLU A 4 -36.93 -26.88 -14.01
N GLN A 5 -35.61 -26.70 -13.99
CA GLN A 5 -34.78 -26.87 -12.80
C GLN A 5 -34.46 -25.53 -12.15
N LEU A 6 -34.36 -25.51 -10.82
CA LEU A 6 -33.91 -24.35 -10.07
C LEU A 6 -32.48 -23.98 -10.47
N LYS A 7 -32.26 -22.70 -10.79
CA LYS A 7 -30.94 -22.20 -11.20
C LYS A 7 -30.02 -21.93 -10.01
N HIS A 8 -30.59 -21.68 -8.83
CA HIS A 8 -29.87 -21.24 -7.64
C HIS A 8 -30.44 -21.89 -6.37
N LYS A 9 -29.72 -21.75 -5.24
CA LYS A 9 -30.20 -22.14 -3.91
C LYS A 9 -31.51 -21.39 -3.61
N THR A 10 -32.50 -22.07 -3.05
CA THR A 10 -33.77 -21.46 -2.65
C THR A 10 -34.21 -22.02 -1.30
N TYR A 11 -34.33 -21.16 -0.30
CA TYR A 11 -34.85 -21.51 1.01
C TYR A 11 -36.35 -21.79 0.97
N LEU A 12 -36.77 -22.76 1.76
CA LEU A 12 -38.11 -23.34 1.79
C LEU A 12 -38.72 -23.16 3.18
N ALA A 13 -40.05 -23.13 3.22
CA ALA A 13 -40.83 -23.11 4.44
C ALA A 13 -41.27 -24.53 4.81
N VAL A 14 -40.30 -25.40 5.13
CA VAL A 14 -40.58 -26.79 5.54
C VAL A 14 -40.67 -26.84 7.07
N GLY A 15 -41.86 -27.13 7.57
CA GLY A 15 -42.11 -27.33 9.01
C GLY A 15 -41.39 -28.55 9.56
N TYR A 16 -41.35 -28.66 10.89
CA TYR A 16 -40.71 -29.80 11.55
C TYR A 16 -41.38 -31.14 11.16
N ASP A 17 -42.70 -31.18 11.24
CA ASP A 17 -43.50 -32.37 10.95
C ASP A 17 -43.50 -32.74 9.46
N ASP A 18 -43.33 -31.73 8.59
CA ASP A 18 -43.39 -31.91 7.14
C ASP A 18 -42.07 -32.37 6.50
N ARG A 19 -40.98 -32.44 7.28
CA ARG A 19 -39.63 -32.76 6.79
C ARG A 19 -39.59 -34.05 5.96
N ALA A 20 -40.15 -35.13 6.49
CA ALA A 20 -40.12 -36.44 5.85
C ALA A 20 -40.93 -36.45 4.54
N GLN A 21 -42.00 -35.65 4.47
CA GLN A 21 -42.78 -35.47 3.26
C GLN A 21 -41.99 -34.66 2.22
N ALA A 22 -41.47 -33.49 2.60
CA ALA A 22 -40.67 -32.64 1.71
C ALA A 22 -39.48 -33.38 1.10
N GLN A 23 -38.78 -34.21 1.90
CA GLN A 23 -37.66 -35.02 1.42
C GLN A 23 -38.09 -36.08 0.39
N ARG A 24 -39.25 -36.72 0.59
CA ARG A 24 -39.79 -37.72 -0.35
C ARG A 24 -40.27 -37.09 -1.64
N GLU A 25 -41.03 -36.00 -1.55
CA GLU A 25 -41.63 -35.31 -2.70
C GLU A 25 -40.57 -34.63 -3.58
N ILE A 26 -39.62 -33.93 -2.96
CA ILE A 26 -38.55 -33.25 -3.71
C ILE A 26 -37.53 -34.25 -4.24
N GLY A 27 -37.25 -35.30 -3.46
CA GLY A 27 -36.41 -36.41 -3.88
C GLY A 27 -34.94 -36.02 -4.10
N ARG A 28 -34.30 -36.67 -5.08
CA ARG A 28 -32.86 -36.55 -5.36
C ARG A 28 -32.61 -35.90 -6.72
N LEU A 29 -31.47 -35.23 -6.85
CA LEU A 29 -30.94 -34.75 -8.12
C LEU A 29 -30.46 -35.95 -8.97
N ASN A 30 -30.23 -35.70 -10.27
CA ASN A 30 -29.75 -36.70 -11.23
C ASN A 30 -28.42 -37.36 -10.83
N ASN A 31 -27.62 -36.70 -9.99
CA ASN A 31 -26.35 -37.22 -9.46
C ASN A 31 -26.51 -38.02 -8.15
N GLY A 32 -27.74 -38.36 -7.76
CA GLY A 32 -28.05 -39.13 -6.55
C GLY A 32 -28.01 -38.35 -5.24
N VAL A 33 -27.66 -37.06 -5.25
CA VAL A 33 -27.63 -36.20 -4.06
C VAL A 33 -29.05 -35.77 -3.68
N ALA A 34 -29.37 -35.63 -2.39
CA ALA A 34 -30.67 -35.10 -1.94
C ALA A 34 -30.93 -33.68 -2.48
N GLY A 35 -32.13 -33.47 -3.02
CA GLY A 35 -32.60 -32.20 -3.62
C GLY A 35 -32.67 -31.05 -2.63
N ILE A 36 -32.99 -31.36 -1.38
CA ILE A 36 -32.97 -30.40 -0.27
C ILE A 36 -31.88 -30.72 0.75
N SER A 37 -31.50 -29.71 1.52
CA SER A 37 -30.61 -29.83 2.67
C SER A 37 -31.00 -28.80 3.72
N PHE A 38 -30.62 -29.06 4.97
CA PHE A 38 -30.80 -28.11 6.06
C PHE A 38 -29.61 -27.15 6.14
N ASP A 39 -29.89 -25.88 6.39
CA ASP A 39 -28.91 -24.84 6.69
C ASP A 39 -28.94 -24.56 8.19
N GLY A 40 -27.97 -25.09 8.93
CA GLY A 40 -27.93 -24.98 10.39
C GLY A 40 -27.71 -23.55 10.91
N GLU A 41 -27.10 -22.66 10.11
CA GLU A 41 -26.93 -21.26 10.48
C GLU A 41 -28.23 -20.47 10.32
N GLN A 42 -28.96 -20.73 9.23
CA GLN A 42 -30.25 -20.09 9.00
C GLN A 42 -31.40 -20.80 9.71
N GLY A 43 -31.22 -22.03 10.19
CA GLY A 43 -32.30 -22.86 10.72
C GLY A 43 -33.44 -23.01 9.72
N LEU A 44 -33.12 -23.32 8.46
CA LEU A 44 -34.05 -23.42 7.34
C LEU A 44 -33.68 -24.57 6.39
N TRP A 45 -34.69 -25.19 5.78
CA TRP A 45 -34.46 -26.07 4.63
C TRP A 45 -34.23 -25.24 3.37
N TYR A 46 -33.41 -25.76 2.45
CA TYR A 46 -33.22 -25.18 1.14
C TYR A 46 -33.16 -26.24 0.05
N ALA A 47 -33.73 -25.93 -1.11
CA ALA A 47 -33.53 -26.67 -2.34
C ALA A 47 -32.20 -26.27 -3.00
N LYS A 48 -31.47 -27.26 -3.49
CA LYS A 48 -30.21 -27.08 -4.23
C LYS A 48 -30.52 -26.68 -5.68
N ALA A 49 -29.58 -25.93 -6.27
CA ALA A 49 -29.60 -25.70 -7.72
C ALA A 49 -29.61 -27.05 -8.47
N GLY A 50 -30.43 -27.15 -9.53
CA GLY A 50 -30.67 -28.37 -10.28
C GLY A 50 -31.90 -29.17 -9.82
N THR A 51 -32.49 -28.83 -8.68
CA THR A 51 -33.73 -29.47 -8.21
C THR A 51 -34.91 -29.08 -9.10
N GLU A 52 -35.79 -30.03 -9.39
CA GLU A 52 -36.97 -29.80 -10.22
C GLU A 52 -37.94 -28.81 -9.56
N LYS A 53 -38.24 -27.70 -10.25
CA LYS A 53 -38.98 -26.57 -9.69
C LYS A 53 -40.39 -26.95 -9.24
N ARG A 54 -41.10 -27.77 -10.02
CA ARG A 54 -42.46 -28.24 -9.70
C ARG A 54 -42.55 -28.96 -8.36
N LYS A 55 -41.51 -29.72 -7.99
CA LYS A 55 -41.47 -30.45 -6.71
C LYS A 55 -41.19 -29.53 -5.53
N VAL A 56 -40.56 -28.38 -5.78
CA VAL A 56 -40.19 -27.40 -4.76
C VAL A 56 -41.29 -26.36 -4.54
N GLU A 57 -42.11 -26.10 -5.55
CA GLU A 57 -43.16 -25.08 -5.55
C GLU A 57 -44.11 -25.14 -4.34
N PRO A 58 -44.59 -26.31 -3.87
CA PRO A 58 -45.43 -26.39 -2.66
C PRO A 58 -44.74 -25.94 -1.38
N TRP A 59 -43.41 -25.95 -1.36
CA TRP A 59 -42.58 -25.68 -0.17
C TRP A 59 -41.99 -24.26 -0.17
N LEU A 60 -42.35 -23.41 -1.14
CA LEU A 60 -41.90 -22.03 -1.21
C LEU A 60 -42.61 -21.15 -0.16
N PRO A 61 -42.00 -20.03 0.26
CA PRO A 61 -42.66 -19.05 1.13
C PRO A 61 -44.01 -18.58 0.56
N ASP A 62 -45.09 -18.73 1.32
CA ASP A 62 -46.44 -18.34 0.92
C ASP A 62 -46.71 -16.86 1.29
N PRO A 63 -46.96 -15.98 0.31
CA PRO A 63 -47.30 -14.57 0.55
C PRO A 63 -48.47 -14.31 1.48
N ASN A 64 -49.44 -15.23 1.57
CA ASN A 64 -50.62 -15.05 2.43
C ASN A 64 -50.29 -15.35 3.89
N MET A 65 -49.51 -16.41 4.15
CA MET A 65 -49.01 -16.74 5.49
C MET A 65 -48.11 -15.63 6.06
N MET A 66 -47.39 -14.91 5.20
CA MET A 66 -46.50 -13.83 5.61
C MET A 66 -47.22 -12.52 6.02
N LYS A 67 -48.54 -12.38 5.84
CA LYS A 67 -49.29 -11.15 6.15
C LYS A 67 -50.01 -11.17 7.51
N GLN A 68 -49.86 -12.25 8.29
CA GLN A 68 -50.48 -12.36 9.61
C GLN A 68 -49.60 -11.65 10.68
N HIS A 69 -50.03 -10.48 11.14
CA HIS A 69 -49.36 -9.66 12.18
C HIS A 69 -50.36 -9.30 13.30
N SER A 70 -49.87 -8.98 14.51
CA SER A 70 -50.69 -8.32 15.55
C SER A 70 -50.81 -6.80 15.27
N ASP A 71 -51.74 -6.14 15.97
CA ASP A 71 -52.35 -4.83 15.69
C ASP A 71 -51.44 -3.57 15.80
N THR A 72 -50.11 -3.70 15.77
CA THR A 72 -49.17 -2.56 15.95
C THR A 72 -48.54 -2.14 14.63
N ASP A 73 -48.73 -0.87 14.21
CA ASP A 73 -48.17 -0.32 12.97
C ASP A 73 -46.65 -0.06 13.08
N PRO A 74 -45.80 -0.82 12.36
CA PRO A 74 -44.34 -0.69 12.42
C PRO A 74 -43.85 0.66 11.89
N LEU A 75 -44.61 1.30 10.99
CA LEU A 75 -44.28 2.60 10.43
C LEU A 75 -44.26 3.69 11.49
N LEU A 76 -45.31 3.69 12.33
CA LEU A 76 -45.45 4.62 13.43
C LEU A 76 -44.37 4.39 14.50
N GLU A 77 -44.09 3.13 14.82
CA GLU A 77 -43.04 2.79 15.79
C GLU A 77 -41.66 3.28 15.34
N PHE A 78 -41.27 3.01 14.09
CA PHE A 78 -39.98 3.45 13.58
C PHE A 78 -39.89 4.98 13.47
N ASN A 79 -40.99 5.65 13.12
CA ASN A 79 -41.03 7.12 13.12
C ASN A 79 -40.71 7.69 14.51
N ASN A 80 -41.33 7.14 15.56
CA ASN A 80 -41.09 7.57 16.94
C ASN A 80 -39.64 7.34 17.40
N VAL A 81 -39.02 6.23 16.96
CA VAL A 81 -37.59 5.94 17.25
C VAL A 81 -36.68 6.97 16.60
N LEU A 82 -36.94 7.34 15.35
CA LEU A 82 -36.16 8.37 14.65
C LEU A 82 -36.34 9.76 15.28
N GLU A 83 -37.57 10.15 15.62
CA GLU A 83 -37.86 11.42 16.29
C GLU A 83 -37.14 11.51 17.66
N THR A 84 -37.20 10.44 18.46
CA THR A 84 -36.50 10.35 19.75
C THR A 84 -34.99 10.46 19.58
N ALA A 85 -34.44 9.93 18.49
CA ALA A 85 -33.03 10.04 18.13
C ALA A 85 -32.64 11.41 17.55
N GLY A 86 -33.56 12.37 17.49
CA GLY A 86 -33.31 13.74 17.01
C GLY A 86 -33.36 13.89 15.49
N PHE A 87 -33.99 12.97 14.76
CA PHE A 87 -34.16 13.07 13.31
C PHE A 87 -35.39 13.92 12.99
N LEU A 88 -35.24 14.86 12.05
CA LEU A 88 -36.29 15.78 11.64
C LEU A 88 -36.89 15.33 10.31
N LEU A 89 -37.95 14.53 10.38
CA LEU A 89 -38.70 14.05 9.24
C LEU A 89 -39.81 15.05 8.88
N LYS A 90 -39.97 15.33 7.58
CA LYS A 90 -41.11 16.13 7.06
C LYS A 90 -42.31 15.27 6.68
N GLU A 91 -42.05 13.99 6.41
CA GLU A 91 -42.98 12.96 5.98
C GLU A 91 -42.59 11.65 6.69
N PRO A 92 -43.52 10.72 6.91
CA PRO A 92 -43.22 9.42 7.51
C PRO A 92 -42.06 8.68 6.81
N PRO A 93 -41.28 7.86 7.54
CA PRO A 93 -40.10 7.20 6.99
C PRO A 93 -40.45 6.19 5.89
N THR A 94 -39.67 6.18 4.81
CA THR A 94 -39.88 5.22 3.72
C THR A 94 -39.26 3.86 4.05
N MET A 95 -40.05 2.79 3.99
CA MET A 95 -39.62 1.43 4.32
C MET A 95 -39.36 0.56 3.07
N ASP A 96 -38.55 1.05 2.15
CA ASP A 96 -38.25 0.44 0.85
C ASP A 96 -36.90 -0.31 0.80
N GLY A 97 -36.23 -0.44 1.95
CA GLY A 97 -34.89 -1.02 2.07
C GLY A 97 -33.76 -0.13 1.52
N GLN A 98 -34.06 1.09 1.07
CA GLN A 98 -33.07 2.03 0.55
C GLN A 98 -32.54 2.95 1.65
N ILE A 99 -31.37 3.53 1.38
CA ILE A 99 -30.73 4.48 2.27
C ILE A 99 -31.35 5.86 2.05
N HIS A 100 -32.01 6.38 3.08
CA HIS A 100 -32.60 7.71 3.10
C HIS A 100 -31.75 8.65 3.96
N ARG A 101 -31.59 9.89 3.50
CA ARG A 101 -30.86 10.94 4.24
C ARG A 101 -31.81 12.04 4.66
N VAL A 102 -31.77 12.36 5.95
CA VAL A 102 -32.65 13.35 6.59
C VAL A 102 -31.86 14.30 7.47
N ALA A 103 -32.46 15.46 7.74
CA ALA A 103 -31.92 16.40 8.68
C ALA A 103 -32.08 15.86 10.11
N THR A 104 -31.25 16.36 11.00
CA THR A 104 -31.26 16.08 12.44
C THR A 104 -31.31 17.40 13.19
N GLN A 105 -31.63 17.38 14.48
CA GLN A 105 -31.79 18.60 15.27
C GLN A 105 -30.55 19.50 15.30
N ASP A 106 -29.36 18.90 15.24
CA ASP A 106 -28.08 19.62 15.23
C ASP A 106 -27.66 20.10 13.82
N ASP A 107 -28.45 19.86 12.77
CA ASP A 107 -28.13 20.26 11.40
C ASP A 107 -28.43 21.74 11.13
N LYS A 108 -27.49 22.43 10.46
CA LYS A 108 -27.76 23.76 9.89
C LYS A 108 -28.67 23.64 8.67
N ARG A 109 -29.40 24.71 8.34
CA ARG A 109 -30.36 24.76 7.21
C ARG A 109 -29.74 24.16 5.93
N GLY A 110 -30.31 23.05 5.46
CA GLY A 110 -29.89 22.34 4.24
C GLY A 110 -28.96 21.14 4.44
N GLN A 111 -28.48 20.88 5.66
CA GLN A 111 -27.69 19.69 5.99
C GLN A 111 -28.60 18.48 6.25
N LYS A 112 -28.06 17.28 5.96
CA LYS A 112 -28.74 15.98 6.12
C LYS A 112 -27.75 14.97 6.69
N SER A 113 -27.46 15.09 7.98
CA SER A 113 -26.46 14.27 8.67
C SER A 113 -27.01 12.91 9.12
N GLY A 114 -28.33 12.83 9.31
CA GLY A 114 -29.03 11.60 9.65
C GLY A 114 -29.20 10.68 8.44
N VAL A 115 -28.98 9.39 8.65
CA VAL A 115 -29.17 8.34 7.65
C VAL A 115 -29.99 7.21 8.25
N TYR A 116 -30.95 6.67 7.51
CA TYR A 116 -31.68 5.46 7.91
C TYR A 116 -31.97 4.55 6.72
N ALA A 117 -32.27 3.28 7.01
CA ALA A 117 -32.85 2.34 6.06
C ALA A 117 -33.72 1.32 6.82
N VAL A 118 -34.89 0.99 6.27
CA VAL A 118 -35.78 -0.03 6.83
C VAL A 118 -36.18 -1.03 5.76
N PHE A 119 -36.06 -2.31 6.09
CA PHE A 119 -36.47 -3.42 5.24
C PHE A 119 -37.84 -3.92 5.72
N ASN A 120 -38.85 -3.84 4.85
CA ASN A 120 -40.23 -4.27 5.14
C ASN A 120 -40.56 -5.66 4.55
N ASP A 121 -39.56 -6.53 4.37
CA ASP A 121 -39.69 -7.81 3.67
C ASP A 121 -40.15 -8.96 4.60
N GLY A 122 -40.86 -8.66 5.70
CA GLY A 122 -41.22 -9.62 6.76
C GLY A 122 -41.46 -8.93 8.10
N HIS A 123 -40.71 -9.30 9.14
CA HIS A 123 -40.62 -8.51 10.37
C HIS A 123 -39.75 -7.26 10.10
N PRO A 124 -40.32 -6.04 10.15
CA PRO A 124 -39.59 -4.83 9.78
C PRO A 124 -38.35 -4.64 10.63
N VAL A 125 -37.22 -4.55 9.96
CA VAL A 125 -35.93 -4.30 10.58
C VAL A 125 -35.29 -3.08 9.94
N GLY A 126 -34.72 -2.23 10.77
CA GLY A 126 -34.15 -0.98 10.34
C GLY A 126 -32.86 -0.66 11.07
N TRP A 127 -32.21 0.40 10.59
CA TRP A 127 -31.15 1.04 11.32
C TRP A 127 -31.13 2.53 11.00
N TYR A 128 -30.56 3.30 11.92
CA TYR A 128 -30.35 4.72 11.75
C TYR A 128 -29.00 5.15 12.33
N GLN A 129 -28.44 6.23 11.81
CA GLN A 129 -27.17 6.78 12.26
C GLN A 129 -27.12 8.29 12.07
N ASP A 130 -26.81 9.04 13.13
CA ASP A 130 -26.22 10.37 13.02
C ASP A 130 -24.71 10.20 13.17
N HIS A 131 -23.95 10.50 12.11
CA HIS A 131 -22.50 10.32 12.09
C HIS A 131 -21.71 11.21 13.08
N ARG A 132 -22.36 12.18 13.74
CA ARG A 132 -21.74 13.01 14.78
C ARG A 132 -21.88 12.39 16.16
N ASN A 133 -23.03 11.79 16.42
CA ASN A 133 -23.40 11.30 17.76
C ASN A 133 -23.19 9.78 17.88
N HIS A 134 -23.21 9.05 16.77
CA HIS A 134 -23.09 7.58 16.76
C HIS A 134 -21.81 7.12 16.06
N SER A 135 -20.96 6.41 16.79
CA SER A 135 -19.81 5.69 16.23
C SER A 135 -20.23 4.54 15.32
N GLU A 136 -21.39 3.92 15.59
CA GLU A 136 -21.96 2.79 14.83
C GLU A 136 -23.46 2.98 14.54
N PRO A 137 -24.00 2.38 13.46
CA PRO A 137 -25.43 2.37 13.18
C PRO A 137 -26.25 1.74 14.33
N GLN A 138 -27.28 2.44 14.79
CA GLN A 138 -28.25 1.94 15.76
C GLN A 138 -29.26 1.05 15.05
N LYS A 139 -29.55 -0.12 15.60
CA LYS A 139 -30.46 -1.11 15.01
C LYS A 139 -31.85 -0.96 15.61
N TRP A 140 -32.88 -1.19 14.80
CA TRP A 140 -34.28 -1.25 15.21
C TRP A 140 -34.94 -2.49 14.62
N HIS A 141 -35.88 -3.07 15.35
CA HIS A 141 -36.78 -4.12 14.91
C HIS A 141 -38.18 -3.78 15.40
N ALA A 142 -39.21 -4.10 14.63
CA ALA A 142 -40.59 -3.85 15.06
C ALA A 142 -40.92 -4.61 16.35
N SER A 143 -41.78 -4.04 17.19
CA SER A 143 -42.13 -4.58 18.50
C SER A 143 -43.25 -5.62 18.46
N PHE A 144 -44.00 -5.71 17.36
CA PHE A 144 -45.11 -6.66 17.26
C PHE A 144 -44.62 -8.12 17.29
N GLU A 145 -45.38 -8.98 17.96
CA GLU A 145 -45.16 -10.42 17.97
C GLU A 145 -46.01 -11.10 16.91
N GLN A 146 -45.39 -12.02 16.17
CA GLN A 146 -46.12 -12.92 15.27
C GLN A 146 -46.54 -14.16 16.04
N ALA A 147 -47.84 -14.22 16.36
CA ALA A 147 -48.43 -15.33 17.11
C ALA A 147 -48.33 -16.69 16.40
N ASN A 148 -48.11 -16.74 15.07
CA ASN A 148 -48.11 -17.99 14.29
C ASN A 148 -46.68 -18.47 13.93
N PRO A 149 -46.21 -19.61 14.48
CA PRO A 149 -44.91 -20.21 14.14
C PRO A 149 -44.71 -20.49 12.65
N THR A 150 -45.75 -20.92 11.94
CA THR A 150 -45.71 -21.22 10.50
C THR A 150 -45.52 -19.93 9.69
N ALA A 151 -46.23 -18.85 10.05
CA ALA A 151 -46.05 -17.54 9.41
C ALA A 151 -44.60 -17.03 9.55
N ARG A 152 -44.01 -17.16 10.74
CA ARG A 152 -42.59 -16.83 10.99
C ARG A 152 -41.64 -17.64 10.10
N LEU A 153 -41.90 -18.94 9.93
CA LEU A 153 -41.10 -19.81 9.07
C LEU A 153 -41.12 -19.36 7.60
N HIS A 154 -42.30 -19.07 7.04
CA HIS A 154 -42.41 -18.58 5.66
C HIS A 154 -41.69 -17.24 5.48
N GLN A 155 -41.85 -16.29 6.41
CA GLN A 155 -41.13 -15.02 6.36
C GLN A 155 -39.62 -15.20 6.44
N LYS A 156 -39.14 -16.04 7.37
CA LYS A 156 -37.71 -16.33 7.51
C LYS A 156 -37.12 -16.90 6.22
N ALA A 157 -37.83 -17.84 5.59
CA ALA A 157 -37.43 -18.42 4.31
C ALA A 157 -37.46 -17.37 3.17
N HIS A 158 -38.45 -16.48 3.14
CA HIS A 158 -38.53 -15.38 2.18
C HIS A 158 -37.38 -14.38 2.33
N MET A 159 -37.10 -13.92 3.56
CA MET A 159 -35.99 -13.02 3.86
C MET A 159 -34.63 -13.64 3.52
N ALA A 160 -34.46 -14.93 3.80
CA ALA A 160 -33.25 -15.67 3.44
C ALA A 160 -33.05 -15.74 1.91
N ASN A 161 -34.13 -15.93 1.16
CA ASN A 161 -34.12 -15.87 -0.31
C ASN A 161 -33.76 -14.48 -0.84
N ILE A 162 -34.39 -13.42 -0.32
CA ILE A 162 -34.08 -12.03 -0.71
C ILE A 162 -32.62 -11.71 -0.40
N ARG A 163 -32.14 -12.05 0.81
CA ARG A 163 -30.74 -11.83 1.22
C ARG A 163 -29.78 -12.54 0.27
N TYR A 164 -30.06 -13.81 -0.04
CA TYR A 164 -29.26 -14.59 -0.98
C TYR A 164 -29.26 -13.95 -2.38
N GLN A 165 -30.41 -13.53 -2.91
CA GLN A 165 -30.50 -12.87 -4.21
C GLN A 165 -29.76 -11.53 -4.24
N ARG A 166 -29.87 -10.70 -3.19
CA ARG A 166 -29.12 -9.44 -3.04
C ARG A 166 -27.62 -9.70 -3.03
N GLU A 167 -27.16 -10.71 -2.30
CA GLU A 167 -25.76 -11.09 -2.24
C GLU A 167 -25.25 -11.57 -3.61
N GLN A 168 -26.01 -12.42 -4.32
CA GLN A 168 -25.66 -12.87 -5.67
C GLN A 168 -25.60 -11.70 -6.65
N SER A 169 -26.59 -10.79 -6.65
CA SER A 169 -26.61 -9.60 -7.49
C SER A 169 -25.41 -8.69 -7.22
N LEU A 170 -25.09 -8.49 -5.94
CA LEU A 170 -23.92 -7.71 -5.52
C LEU A 170 -22.62 -8.35 -6.01
N ASN A 171 -22.47 -9.67 -5.82
CA ASN A 171 -21.30 -10.43 -6.25
C ASN A 171 -21.14 -10.38 -7.79
N GLN A 172 -22.22 -10.58 -8.55
CA GLN A 172 -22.20 -10.45 -10.01
C GLN A 172 -21.78 -9.04 -10.47
N LYS A 173 -22.33 -7.99 -9.84
CA LYS A 173 -21.93 -6.59 -10.12
C LYS A 173 -20.45 -6.36 -9.79
N GLN A 174 -19.97 -6.87 -8.66
CA GLN A 174 -18.55 -6.77 -8.27
C GLN A 174 -17.64 -7.51 -9.25
N GLN A 175 -17.98 -8.73 -9.64
CA GLN A 175 -17.25 -9.51 -10.65
C GLN A 175 -17.23 -8.81 -12.00
N HIS A 176 -18.36 -8.22 -12.43
CA HIS A 176 -18.43 -7.44 -13.66
C HIS A 176 -17.47 -6.24 -13.60
N HIS A 177 -17.45 -5.51 -12.48
CA HIS A 177 -16.53 -4.39 -12.28
C HIS A 177 -15.06 -4.84 -12.24
N ALA A 178 -14.74 -5.94 -11.55
CA ALA A 178 -13.40 -6.52 -11.49
C ALA A 178 -12.89 -6.86 -12.91
N LYS A 179 -13.69 -7.56 -13.72
CA LYS A 179 -13.39 -7.88 -15.12
C LYS A 179 -13.10 -6.62 -15.94
N ARG A 180 -13.96 -5.59 -15.83
CA ARG A 180 -13.76 -4.31 -16.54
C ARG A 180 -12.51 -3.57 -16.09
N CYS A 181 -12.22 -3.56 -14.79
CA CYS A 181 -11.01 -2.96 -14.22
C CYS A 181 -9.74 -3.66 -14.74
N ALA A 182 -9.72 -4.99 -14.73
CA ALA A 182 -8.61 -5.78 -15.23
C ALA A 182 -8.37 -5.56 -16.73
N GLN A 183 -9.43 -5.58 -17.55
CA GLN A 183 -9.34 -5.30 -18.99
C GLN A 183 -8.79 -3.90 -19.27
N LEU A 184 -9.32 -2.88 -18.58
CA LEU A 184 -8.84 -1.50 -18.73
C LEU A 184 -7.36 -1.39 -18.35
N TYR A 185 -6.97 -1.98 -17.22
CA TYR A 185 -5.61 -1.89 -16.68
C TYR A 185 -4.55 -2.43 -17.64
N ARG A 186 -4.81 -3.55 -18.32
CA ARG A 186 -3.90 -4.17 -19.30
C ARG A 186 -3.51 -3.24 -20.45
N LEU A 187 -4.34 -2.24 -20.75
CA LEU A 187 -4.13 -1.29 -21.84
C LEU A 187 -3.41 -0.01 -21.40
N LEU A 188 -3.13 0.16 -20.09
CA LEU A 188 -2.58 1.41 -19.59
C LEU A 188 -1.05 1.45 -19.74
N PRO A 189 -0.49 2.56 -20.25
CA PRO A 189 0.95 2.72 -20.36
C PRO A 189 1.62 2.97 -19.02
N LEU A 190 2.94 2.78 -19.01
CA LEU A 190 3.80 3.15 -17.89
C LEU A 190 3.68 4.64 -17.55
N PRO A 191 3.85 5.01 -16.26
CA PRO A 191 3.58 6.35 -15.73
C PRO A 191 4.72 7.34 -16.00
N ARG A 192 5.15 7.48 -17.26
CA ARG A 192 6.19 8.45 -17.65
C ARG A 192 5.67 9.89 -17.52
N GLY A 193 6.51 10.77 -16.94
CA GLY A 193 6.24 12.21 -16.80
C GLY A 193 5.03 12.52 -15.90
N GLN A 194 4.92 11.85 -14.75
CA GLN A 194 3.80 12.04 -13.83
C GLN A 194 4.03 13.17 -12.83
N GLU A 195 3.23 14.23 -12.94
CA GLU A 195 3.31 15.42 -12.08
C GLU A 195 3.02 15.12 -10.61
N TYR A 196 2.05 14.24 -10.32
CA TYR A 196 1.73 13.86 -8.93
C TYR A 196 2.93 13.24 -8.22
N LEU A 197 3.62 12.31 -8.90
CA LEU A 197 4.80 11.63 -8.37
C LEU A 197 5.97 12.61 -8.15
N GLN A 198 6.17 13.53 -9.11
CA GLN A 198 7.17 14.59 -9.01
C GLN A 198 6.88 15.53 -7.82
N ARG A 199 5.62 15.97 -7.65
CA ARG A 199 5.25 16.84 -6.52
C ARG A 199 5.43 16.12 -5.18
N LYS A 200 5.10 14.84 -5.12
CA LYS A 200 5.24 14.02 -3.91
C LYS A 200 6.66 13.49 -3.70
N LEU A 201 7.60 13.77 -4.60
CA LEU A 201 9.00 13.31 -4.53
C LEU A 201 9.14 11.79 -4.33
N VAL A 202 8.28 11.02 -4.99
CA VAL A 202 8.28 9.55 -4.94
C VAL A 202 8.30 8.94 -6.33
N GLN A 203 8.84 7.74 -6.45
CA GLN A 203 8.91 7.04 -7.72
C GLN A 203 7.62 6.27 -8.05
N ALA A 204 7.49 5.91 -9.33
CA ALA A 204 6.52 4.91 -9.76
C ALA A 204 7.08 3.51 -9.46
N TYR A 205 6.36 2.73 -8.66
CA TYR A 205 6.66 1.32 -8.47
C TYR A 205 6.00 0.46 -9.53
N PRO A 206 6.55 -0.73 -9.86
CA PRO A 206 5.98 -1.56 -10.92
C PRO A 206 4.51 -1.89 -10.68
N GLY A 207 3.73 -1.91 -11.76
CA GLY A 207 2.28 -2.04 -11.72
C GLY A 207 1.53 -0.70 -11.64
N VAL A 208 2.16 0.39 -11.22
CA VAL A 208 1.57 1.73 -11.36
C VAL A 208 1.57 2.13 -12.82
N CYS A 209 0.46 2.70 -13.31
CA CYS A 209 0.26 3.10 -14.70
C CYS A 209 -0.24 4.54 -14.80
N LYS A 210 -0.48 5.01 -16.04
CA LYS A 210 -1.10 6.31 -16.33
C LYS A 210 -2.29 6.15 -17.26
N ASP A 211 -3.35 6.94 -17.06
CA ASP A 211 -4.44 7.02 -18.03
C ASP A 211 -4.28 8.17 -19.04
N LYS A 212 -5.15 8.19 -20.06
CA LYS A 212 -5.14 9.23 -21.11
C LYS A 212 -5.34 10.66 -20.58
N LYS A 213 -5.87 10.83 -19.36
CA LYS A 213 -6.08 12.13 -18.70
C LYS A 213 -4.88 12.54 -17.83
N GLY A 214 -3.76 11.82 -17.92
CA GLY A 214 -2.56 12.10 -17.13
C GLY A 214 -2.70 11.70 -15.66
N ARG A 215 -3.73 10.94 -15.27
CA ARG A 215 -3.90 10.52 -13.88
C ARG A 215 -3.05 9.27 -13.62
N LEU A 216 -2.45 9.20 -12.45
CA LEU A 216 -1.82 7.97 -11.97
C LEU A 216 -2.91 6.92 -11.76
N VAL A 217 -2.67 5.67 -12.15
CA VAL A 217 -3.59 4.56 -11.96
C VAL A 217 -2.90 3.44 -11.20
N ILE A 218 -3.49 3.05 -10.08
CA ILE A 218 -2.99 2.02 -9.17
C ILE A 218 -4.03 0.90 -9.10
N PRO A 219 -3.69 -0.34 -9.52
CA PRO A 219 -4.57 -1.48 -9.40
C PRO A 219 -4.68 -1.98 -7.96
N LEU A 220 -5.87 -2.40 -7.55
CA LEU A 220 -6.13 -3.01 -6.25
C LEU A 220 -6.39 -4.50 -6.42
N TYR A 221 -5.55 -5.29 -5.78
CA TYR A 221 -5.52 -6.75 -5.87
C TYR A 221 -6.13 -7.41 -4.64
N ASP A 222 -6.60 -8.64 -4.80
CA ASP A 222 -6.79 -9.57 -3.69
C ASP A 222 -5.52 -10.42 -3.46
N THR A 223 -5.60 -11.36 -2.51
CA THR A 223 -4.54 -12.33 -2.21
C THR A 223 -4.34 -13.37 -3.34
N GLU A 224 -5.26 -13.46 -4.29
CA GLU A 224 -5.13 -14.33 -5.47
C GLU A 224 -4.61 -13.56 -6.70
N GLN A 225 -4.18 -12.30 -6.51
CA GLN A 225 -3.66 -11.42 -7.56
C GLN A 225 -4.69 -11.02 -8.64
N ASN A 226 -5.99 -11.10 -8.33
CA ASN A 226 -7.03 -10.58 -9.21
C ASN A 226 -7.26 -9.09 -8.96
N ILE A 227 -7.45 -8.32 -10.02
CA ILE A 227 -7.76 -6.88 -9.93
C ILE A 227 -9.26 -6.70 -9.68
N HIS A 228 -9.61 -6.06 -8.57
CA HIS A 228 -11.01 -5.77 -8.21
C HIS A 228 -11.38 -4.30 -8.43
N SER A 229 -10.42 -3.39 -8.33
CA SER A 229 -10.65 -1.96 -8.50
C SER A 229 -9.38 -1.23 -8.95
N LEU A 230 -9.54 0.04 -9.33
CA LEU A 230 -8.45 0.94 -9.71
C LEU A 230 -8.60 2.25 -8.93
N GLN A 231 -7.56 2.64 -8.20
CA GLN A 231 -7.43 3.99 -7.68
C GLN A 231 -6.81 4.89 -8.75
N ARG A 232 -7.41 6.05 -8.98
CA ARG A 232 -6.86 7.08 -9.85
C ARG A 232 -6.47 8.29 -9.03
N ILE A 233 -5.31 8.86 -9.32
CA ILE A 233 -4.81 10.07 -8.67
C ILE A 233 -4.55 11.12 -9.74
N SER A 234 -5.29 12.21 -9.68
CA SER A 234 -5.12 13.34 -10.58
C SER A 234 -3.78 14.05 -10.34
N PRO A 235 -3.27 14.83 -11.32
CA PRO A 235 -2.07 15.62 -11.14
C PRO A 235 -2.12 16.48 -9.88
N ASN A 236 -3.26 17.12 -9.58
CA ASN A 236 -3.49 17.91 -8.35
C ASN A 236 -3.58 17.09 -7.04
N GLY A 237 -3.52 15.76 -7.11
CA GLY A 237 -3.58 14.87 -5.95
C GLY A 237 -4.98 14.38 -5.58
N PHE A 238 -6.03 14.80 -6.31
CA PHE A 238 -7.38 14.28 -6.08
C PHE A 238 -7.43 12.78 -6.38
N LYS A 239 -7.86 11.99 -5.39
CA LYS A 239 -7.93 10.53 -5.47
C LYS A 239 -9.39 10.11 -5.71
N CYS A 240 -9.61 9.19 -6.64
CA CYS A 240 -10.93 8.57 -6.83
C CYS A 240 -10.81 7.08 -7.13
N LEU A 241 -11.83 6.33 -6.74
CA LEU A 241 -11.96 4.92 -7.05
C LEU A 241 -13.00 4.72 -8.15
N LYS A 242 -12.94 3.60 -8.85
CA LYS A 242 -13.99 3.23 -9.80
C LYS A 242 -15.31 2.99 -9.04
N LYS A 243 -16.33 3.81 -9.32
CA LYS A 243 -17.69 3.64 -8.75
C LYS A 243 -18.20 2.21 -9.01
N GLY A 244 -18.71 1.57 -7.97
CA GLY A 244 -19.21 0.19 -7.99
C GLY A 244 -18.14 -0.91 -7.86
N ALA A 245 -16.86 -0.58 -7.99
CA ALA A 245 -15.78 -1.54 -7.83
C ALA A 245 -15.43 -1.78 -6.36
N GLN A 246 -15.01 -3.00 -6.03
CA GLN A 246 -14.74 -3.39 -4.65
C GLN A 246 -13.36 -2.90 -4.20
N LYS A 247 -13.34 -2.03 -3.18
CA LYS A 247 -12.12 -1.58 -2.48
C LYS A 247 -11.83 -2.43 -1.24
N SER A 248 -12.90 -2.88 -0.58
CA SER A 248 -12.87 -3.46 0.76
C SER A 248 -12.05 -4.75 0.81
N GLY A 249 -10.94 -4.74 1.55
CA GLY A 249 -10.00 -5.85 1.67
C GLY A 249 -9.15 -6.07 0.43
N HIS A 250 -9.00 -5.07 -0.44
CA HIS A 250 -8.10 -5.09 -1.60
C HIS A 250 -7.01 -4.04 -1.43
N PHE A 251 -5.82 -4.33 -1.96
CA PHE A 251 -4.59 -3.59 -1.65
C PHE A 251 -3.65 -3.49 -2.86
N PHE A 252 -2.58 -2.72 -2.72
CA PHE A 252 -1.49 -2.69 -3.69
C PHE A 252 -0.14 -2.82 -2.98
N VAL A 253 0.77 -3.66 -3.48
CA VAL A 253 2.11 -3.79 -2.91
C VAL A 253 3.06 -2.81 -3.60
N VAL A 254 3.50 -1.82 -2.83
CA VAL A 254 4.48 -0.80 -3.22
C VAL A 254 5.87 -1.29 -2.86
N GLY A 255 6.82 -1.21 -3.79
CA GLY A 255 8.15 -1.82 -3.63
C GLY A 255 8.61 -2.52 -4.90
N ASP A 256 9.88 -2.92 -4.95
CA ASP A 256 10.49 -3.62 -6.09
C ASP A 256 10.56 -5.14 -5.90
N ARG A 257 10.26 -5.63 -4.70
CA ARG A 257 10.38 -7.05 -4.32
C ARG A 257 9.07 -7.61 -3.76
N PRO A 258 8.90 -8.94 -3.69
CA PRO A 258 7.78 -9.54 -2.99
C PRO A 258 7.71 -9.18 -1.51
N LEU A 259 6.51 -9.38 -0.95
CA LEU A 259 6.38 -9.57 0.49
C LEU A 259 7.19 -10.80 0.91
N ASN A 260 7.88 -10.70 2.03
CA ASN A 260 8.72 -11.76 2.58
C ASN A 260 8.20 -12.09 3.98
N ALA A 261 7.93 -13.37 4.26
CA ALA A 261 7.45 -13.81 5.57
C ALA A 261 8.52 -13.66 6.67
N ASP A 262 9.80 -13.72 6.30
CA ASP A 262 10.94 -13.55 7.22
C ASP A 262 11.16 -12.09 7.63
N GLU A 263 10.40 -11.16 7.07
CA GLU A 263 10.54 -9.73 7.33
C GLU A 263 9.22 -9.11 7.77
N PRO A 264 9.24 -8.02 8.54
CA PRO A 264 8.02 -7.30 8.87
C PRO A 264 7.31 -6.81 7.60
N ILE A 265 6.07 -7.23 7.43
CA ILE A 265 5.16 -6.70 6.41
C ILE A 265 4.71 -5.32 6.87
N LEU A 266 5.07 -4.31 6.08
CA LEU A 266 4.73 -2.92 6.34
C LEU A 266 3.40 -2.56 5.69
N TYR A 267 2.57 -1.76 6.36
CA TYR A 267 1.30 -1.27 5.83
C TYR A 267 1.27 0.26 5.86
N ALA A 268 0.66 0.88 4.86
CA ALA A 268 0.41 2.32 4.84
C ALA A 268 -0.89 2.63 4.08
N GLU A 269 -1.50 3.77 4.36
CA GLU A 269 -2.80 4.13 3.75
C GLU A 269 -2.65 4.46 2.26
N GLY A 270 -1.88 5.50 1.96
CA GLY A 270 -1.76 6.07 0.62
C GLY A 270 -0.52 5.63 -0.14
N TYR A 271 -0.57 5.78 -1.48
CA TYR A 271 0.55 5.45 -2.35
C TYR A 271 1.82 6.23 -2.03
N SER A 272 1.72 7.56 -1.85
CA SER A 272 2.89 8.41 -1.59
C SER A 272 3.59 8.04 -0.28
N THR A 273 2.79 7.78 0.76
CA THR A 273 3.27 7.32 2.07
C THR A 273 3.98 5.97 1.93
N ALA A 274 3.31 4.98 1.32
CA ALA A 274 3.86 3.65 1.06
C ALA A 274 5.15 3.71 0.20
N ALA A 275 5.19 4.56 -0.82
CA ALA A 275 6.34 4.74 -1.69
C ALA A 275 7.52 5.36 -0.93
N SER A 276 7.30 6.39 -0.11
CA SER A 276 8.33 7.00 0.73
C SER A 276 8.93 5.99 1.72
N ILE A 277 8.07 5.16 2.34
CA ILE A 277 8.50 4.08 3.24
C ILE A 277 9.33 3.03 2.48
N ALA A 278 8.87 2.60 1.30
CA ALA A 278 9.57 1.63 0.48
C ALA A 278 10.94 2.16 0.00
N GLU A 279 11.03 3.44 -0.36
CA GLU A 279 12.29 4.11 -0.73
C GLU A 279 13.26 4.19 0.46
N ALA A 280 12.74 4.41 1.67
CA ALA A 280 13.53 4.53 2.88
C ALA A 280 14.08 3.20 3.41
N THR A 281 13.21 2.19 3.45
CA THR A 281 13.51 0.89 4.06
C THR A 281 14.06 -0.11 3.04
N GLY A 282 13.75 0.05 1.77
CA GLY A 282 13.95 -0.98 0.74
C GLY A 282 13.00 -2.19 0.91
N ARG A 283 12.02 -2.10 1.82
CA ARG A 283 10.99 -3.12 2.05
C ARG A 283 9.76 -2.83 1.20
N SER A 284 9.02 -3.88 0.91
CA SER A 284 7.72 -3.75 0.26
C SER A 284 6.66 -3.39 1.30
N VAL A 285 5.74 -2.52 0.88
CA VAL A 285 4.71 -1.91 1.73
C VAL A 285 3.34 -2.16 1.11
N VAL A 286 2.43 -2.69 1.90
CA VAL A 286 1.04 -2.91 1.53
C VAL A 286 0.28 -1.59 1.65
N MET A 287 -0.07 -0.99 0.52
CA MET A 287 -0.94 0.18 0.43
C MET A 287 -2.40 -0.25 0.61
N THR A 288 -3.08 0.28 1.63
CA THR A 288 -4.45 -0.08 2.00
C THR A 288 -5.52 0.87 1.46
N VAL A 289 -5.15 1.88 0.67
CA VAL A 289 -6.03 2.92 0.08
C VAL A 289 -6.48 3.98 1.08
N ASP A 290 -6.94 3.56 2.26
CA ASP A 290 -7.35 4.41 3.39
C ASP A 290 -7.33 3.64 4.72
N ALA A 291 -7.34 4.37 5.84
CA ALA A 291 -7.39 3.85 7.20
C ALA A 291 -8.49 2.80 7.41
N GLY A 292 -9.72 3.07 6.93
CA GLY A 292 -10.87 2.20 7.17
C GLY A 292 -10.78 0.83 6.48
N ASN A 293 -9.95 0.71 5.46
CA ASN A 293 -9.69 -0.55 4.76
C ASN A 293 -8.53 -1.35 5.36
N MET A 294 -7.72 -0.73 6.22
CA MET A 294 -6.50 -1.34 6.77
C MET A 294 -6.78 -2.63 7.56
N PRO A 295 -7.78 -2.72 8.47
CA PRO A 295 -8.03 -3.96 9.22
C PRO A 295 -8.42 -5.14 8.32
N LYS A 296 -9.23 -4.88 7.29
CA LYS A 296 -9.67 -5.91 6.33
C LYS A 296 -8.54 -6.42 5.45
N VAL A 297 -7.57 -5.56 5.14
CA VAL A 297 -6.36 -5.96 4.41
C VAL A 297 -5.43 -6.72 5.36
N ALA A 298 -5.26 -6.26 6.60
CA ALA A 298 -4.46 -6.91 7.62
C ALA A 298 -4.86 -8.38 7.82
N GLU A 299 -6.16 -8.63 8.05
CA GLU A 299 -6.73 -9.96 8.22
C GLU A 299 -6.38 -10.90 7.05
N LYS A 300 -6.63 -10.45 5.81
CA LYS A 300 -6.34 -11.25 4.61
C LYS A 300 -4.86 -11.53 4.40
N ILE A 301 -4.00 -10.54 4.65
CA ILE A 301 -2.55 -10.70 4.49
C ILE A 301 -1.99 -11.60 5.59
N SER A 302 -2.42 -11.43 6.84
CA SER A 302 -2.03 -12.29 7.97
C SER A 302 -2.45 -13.74 7.72
N ALA A 303 -3.66 -13.98 7.22
CA ALA A 303 -4.07 -15.33 6.80
C ALA A 303 -3.17 -15.92 5.70
N ALA A 304 -2.64 -15.09 4.79
CA ALA A 304 -1.75 -15.54 3.71
C ALA A 304 -0.27 -15.67 4.13
N TYR A 305 0.15 -14.98 5.19
CA TYR A 305 1.47 -15.05 5.81
C TYR A 305 1.35 -15.18 7.34
N PRO A 306 0.91 -16.34 7.87
CA PRO A 306 0.55 -16.48 9.28
C PRO A 306 1.70 -16.22 10.27
N ASN A 307 2.94 -16.44 9.82
CA ASN A 307 4.14 -16.27 10.65
C ASN A 307 4.84 -14.91 10.45
N ALA A 308 4.32 -14.07 9.55
CA ALA A 308 4.93 -12.78 9.29
C ALA A 308 4.67 -11.81 10.45
N LYS A 309 5.66 -10.97 10.71
CA LYS A 309 5.51 -9.82 11.61
C LYS A 309 4.77 -8.71 10.86
N HIS A 310 3.88 -7.99 11.53
CA HIS A 310 3.06 -6.95 10.89
C HIS A 310 3.31 -5.58 11.53
N LEU A 311 3.60 -4.55 10.72
CA LEU A 311 3.82 -3.18 11.19
C LEU A 311 2.95 -2.17 10.40
N PHE A 312 2.04 -1.51 11.09
CA PHE A 312 1.09 -0.55 10.52
C PHE A 312 1.59 0.89 10.69
N LEU A 313 1.88 1.56 9.57
CA LEU A 313 2.40 2.93 9.55
C LEU A 313 1.24 3.89 9.29
N ALA A 314 0.81 4.59 10.35
CA ALA A 314 -0.40 5.40 10.38
C ALA A 314 -0.12 6.87 10.09
N ASP A 315 -1.09 7.53 9.46
CA ASP A 315 -1.10 8.99 9.32
C ASP A 315 -1.45 9.61 10.69
N ASN A 316 -0.77 10.71 11.04
CA ASN A 316 -0.94 11.40 12.31
C ASN A 316 -1.65 12.75 12.15
N ASP A 317 -2.98 12.73 11.97
CA ASP A 317 -3.80 13.94 11.87
C ASP A 317 -3.92 14.68 13.21
N HIS A 318 -2.89 15.45 13.58
CA HIS A 318 -2.75 16.17 14.84
C HIS A 318 -3.89 17.15 15.18
N LYS A 319 -4.69 17.58 14.18
CA LYS A 319 -5.78 18.55 14.35
C LYS A 319 -7.12 17.90 14.75
N ASN A 320 -7.25 16.59 14.59
CA ASN A 320 -8.50 15.89 14.83
C ASN A 320 -8.53 15.36 16.27
N GLN A 321 -9.63 15.59 16.99
CA GLN A 321 -9.85 14.99 18.32
C GLN A 321 -9.78 13.46 18.28
N ILE A 322 -10.33 12.87 17.21
CA ILE A 322 -10.23 11.44 16.92
C ILE A 322 -9.35 11.25 15.69
N ASN A 323 -8.15 10.71 15.89
CA ASN A 323 -7.28 10.34 14.79
C ASN A 323 -7.66 8.94 14.25
N LYS A 324 -8.46 8.93 13.18
CA LYS A 324 -8.94 7.72 12.51
C LYS A 324 -7.81 6.84 11.98
N GLY A 325 -6.71 7.44 11.48
CA GLY A 325 -5.54 6.70 10.99
C GLY A 325 -4.90 5.88 12.10
N ILE A 326 -4.63 6.52 13.25
CA ILE A 326 -4.09 5.85 14.45
C ILE A 326 -5.05 4.78 14.97
N GLN A 327 -6.34 5.10 15.09
CA GLN A 327 -7.34 4.16 15.60
C GLN A 327 -7.37 2.88 14.76
N LYS A 328 -7.41 3.02 13.43
CA LYS A 328 -7.46 1.88 12.52
C LYS A 328 -6.15 1.12 12.40
N ALA A 329 -5.01 1.79 12.52
CA ALA A 329 -3.72 1.11 12.60
C ALA A 329 -3.57 0.30 13.90
N ARG A 330 -4.03 0.84 15.03
CA ARG A 330 -4.07 0.11 16.30
C ARG A 330 -5.03 -1.07 16.26
N GLU A 331 -6.24 -0.89 15.74
CA GLU A 331 -7.21 -1.97 15.52
C GLU A 331 -6.61 -3.08 14.66
N SER A 332 -5.95 -2.71 13.55
CA SER A 332 -5.30 -3.67 12.65
C SER A 332 -4.15 -4.42 13.35
N ALA A 333 -3.32 -3.71 14.12
CA ALA A 333 -2.22 -4.29 14.89
C ALA A 333 -2.75 -5.31 15.90
N ASN A 334 -3.78 -4.97 16.67
CA ASN A 334 -4.40 -5.87 17.63
C ASN A 334 -5.00 -7.12 16.95
N LEU A 335 -5.64 -6.94 15.79
CA LEU A 335 -6.29 -8.03 15.05
C LEU A 335 -5.30 -9.11 14.60
N VAL A 336 -4.05 -8.75 14.26
CA VAL A 336 -3.04 -9.69 13.72
C VAL A 336 -1.85 -9.93 14.67
N GLY A 337 -1.91 -9.42 15.91
CA GLY A 337 -0.77 -9.48 16.83
C GLY A 337 0.47 -8.70 16.34
N GLY A 338 0.25 -7.59 15.64
CA GLY A 338 1.29 -6.72 15.08
C GLY A 338 1.56 -5.46 15.93
N HIS A 339 2.33 -4.54 15.35
CA HIS A 339 2.65 -3.24 15.93
C HIS A 339 2.21 -2.10 15.02
N TRP A 340 2.14 -0.87 15.54
CA TRP A 340 1.83 0.32 14.76
C TRP A 340 2.77 1.48 15.12
N LEU A 341 2.98 2.39 14.18
CA LEU A 341 3.88 3.53 14.34
C LEU A 341 3.37 4.74 13.55
N THR A 342 3.54 5.94 14.12
CA THR A 342 3.30 7.23 13.45
C THR A 342 4.61 7.97 13.21
N PRO A 343 4.67 8.87 12.21
CA PRO A 343 5.82 9.75 12.02
C PRO A 343 5.99 10.69 13.23
N LYS A 344 7.24 10.87 13.66
CA LYS A 344 7.62 11.86 14.68
C LYS A 344 8.09 13.15 14.02
N PHE A 345 7.34 14.22 14.22
CA PHE A 345 7.61 15.57 13.72
C PHE A 345 8.13 16.49 14.83
N SER A 346 8.84 17.56 14.46
CA SER A 346 9.11 18.68 15.37
C SER A 346 7.86 19.54 15.59
N THR A 347 7.88 20.39 16.60
CA THR A 347 6.76 21.29 16.92
C THR A 347 6.39 22.19 15.73
N GLU A 348 7.39 22.71 15.01
CA GLU A 348 7.18 23.56 13.83
C GLU A 348 6.53 22.78 12.69
N GLN A 349 6.97 21.53 12.48
CA GLN A 349 6.41 20.64 11.45
C GLN A 349 4.93 20.32 11.74
N ILE A 350 4.57 20.10 13.00
CA ILE A 350 3.18 19.88 13.42
C ILE A 350 2.34 21.14 13.18
N GLN A 351 2.86 22.33 13.49
CA GLN A 351 2.19 23.61 13.22
C GLN A 351 1.95 23.82 11.72
N HIS A 352 2.88 23.39 10.86
CA HIS A 352 2.70 23.38 9.42
C HIS A 352 1.74 22.31 8.89
N GLY A 353 1.18 21.48 9.78
CA GLY A 353 0.15 20.49 9.45
C GLY A 353 0.68 19.25 8.74
N LEU A 354 1.95 18.87 8.97
CA LEU A 354 2.50 17.62 8.46
C LEU A 354 1.97 16.43 9.26
N THR A 355 1.52 15.38 8.58
CA THR A 355 0.82 14.27 9.25
C THR A 355 1.33 12.89 8.86
N ASP A 356 1.87 12.72 7.64
CA ASP A 356 2.24 11.40 7.11
C ASP A 356 3.77 11.19 6.89
N PHE A 357 4.20 9.95 6.68
CA PHE A 357 5.63 9.66 6.42
C PHE A 357 6.15 10.25 5.10
N ASN A 358 5.27 10.56 4.15
CA ASN A 358 5.66 11.27 2.94
C ASN A 358 5.95 12.75 3.24
N ASP A 359 5.20 13.39 4.13
CA ASP A 359 5.47 14.73 4.60
C ASP A 359 6.79 14.79 5.39
N LEU A 360 7.08 13.76 6.19
CA LEU A 360 8.39 13.60 6.84
C LEU A 360 9.53 13.43 5.83
N HIS A 361 9.29 12.66 4.75
CA HIS A 361 10.23 12.53 3.64
C HIS A 361 10.47 13.88 2.96
N MET A 362 9.41 14.62 2.60
CA MET A 362 9.48 15.87 1.87
C MET A 362 10.06 17.04 2.68
N SER A 363 9.76 17.10 3.99
CA SER A 363 10.22 18.18 4.88
C SER A 363 11.58 17.92 5.50
N SER A 364 11.97 16.65 5.67
CA SER A 364 13.27 16.29 6.23
C SER A 364 14.07 15.49 5.21
N SER A 365 13.97 14.16 5.22
CA SER A 365 14.67 13.29 4.27
C SER A 365 14.18 11.85 4.38
N VAL A 366 14.46 11.07 3.33
CA VAL A 366 14.27 9.62 3.32
C VAL A 366 15.07 8.92 4.44
N VAL A 367 16.20 9.49 4.88
CA VAL A 367 17.04 8.95 5.96
C VAL A 367 16.33 9.07 7.31
N ARG A 368 15.62 10.17 7.57
CA ARG A 368 14.85 10.35 8.81
C ARG A 368 13.68 9.37 8.87
N VAL A 369 13.00 9.14 7.76
CA VAL A 369 11.95 8.10 7.64
C VAL A 369 12.54 6.73 7.96
N LYS A 370 13.67 6.37 7.33
CA LYS A 370 14.35 5.10 7.58
C LYS A 370 14.71 4.93 9.06
N LYS A 371 15.31 5.95 9.67
CA LYS A 371 15.75 5.92 11.08
C LYS A 371 14.57 5.65 12.03
N GLN A 372 13.43 6.30 11.81
CA GLN A 372 12.24 6.10 12.65
C GLN A 372 11.66 4.69 12.49
N ILE A 373 11.58 4.19 11.26
CA ILE A 373 10.93 2.89 10.98
C ILE A 373 11.86 1.72 11.33
N GLU A 374 13.09 1.68 10.80
CA GLU A 374 14.01 0.58 11.09
C GLU A 374 14.45 0.59 12.57
N GLY A 375 14.60 1.76 13.19
CA GLY A 375 14.87 1.85 14.63
C GLY A 375 13.72 1.29 15.48
N TYR A 376 12.48 1.46 15.04
CA TYR A 376 11.32 0.85 15.70
C TYR A 376 11.24 -0.66 15.44
N ILE A 377 11.50 -1.11 14.21
CA ILE A 377 11.59 -2.54 13.87
C ILE A 377 12.65 -3.23 14.73
N GLU A 378 13.85 -2.65 14.86
CA GLU A 378 14.93 -3.18 15.70
C GLU A 378 14.52 -3.24 17.18
N SER A 379 13.71 -2.30 17.66
CA SER A 379 13.21 -2.31 19.04
C SER A 379 12.12 -3.36 19.28
N CYS A 380 11.23 -3.59 18.31
CA CYS A 380 10.15 -4.57 18.45
C CYS A 380 10.64 -6.00 18.23
N TRP A 381 11.60 -6.18 17.31
CA TRP A 381 12.12 -7.48 16.90
C TRP A 381 13.64 -7.49 16.77
N PRO A 382 14.38 -7.40 17.89
CA PRO A 382 15.85 -7.43 17.89
C PRO A 382 16.44 -8.66 17.19
N GLU A 383 15.73 -9.79 17.22
CA GLU A 383 16.16 -11.07 16.64
C GLU A 383 16.37 -11.01 15.12
N LEU A 384 15.66 -10.11 14.42
CA LEU A 384 15.80 -9.94 12.98
C LEU A 384 17.19 -9.42 12.58
N LYS A 385 17.82 -8.62 13.46
CA LYS A 385 19.17 -8.08 13.24
C LYS A 385 20.22 -9.20 13.27
N TYR A 386 20.07 -10.11 14.22
CA TYR A 386 20.95 -11.27 14.37
C TYR A 386 20.83 -12.24 13.20
N GLN A 387 19.60 -12.51 12.74
CA GLN A 387 19.36 -13.34 11.56
C GLN A 387 19.93 -12.72 10.27
N MET A 388 19.88 -11.39 10.13
CA MET A 388 20.53 -10.70 9.01
C MET A 388 22.05 -10.84 9.06
N SER A 389 22.70 -10.67 10.22
CA SER A 389 24.15 -10.84 10.33
C SER A 389 24.61 -12.26 9.99
N GLU A 390 23.92 -13.28 10.51
CA GLU A 390 24.19 -14.71 10.22
C GLU A 390 24.05 -15.05 8.72
N ARG A 391 23.07 -14.47 8.02
CA ARG A 391 22.90 -14.67 6.56
C ARG A 391 23.93 -13.92 5.71
N ILE A 392 24.48 -12.81 6.23
CA ILE A 392 25.38 -11.90 5.49
C ILE A 392 26.86 -12.29 5.66
N LEU A 393 27.27 -12.75 6.85
CA LEU A 393 28.67 -13.07 7.18
C LEU A 393 29.30 -14.14 6.27
N PRO A 394 28.64 -15.28 5.94
CA PRO A 394 29.19 -16.27 5.02
C PRO A 394 29.36 -15.73 3.60
N ARG A 395 28.44 -14.87 3.14
CA ARG A 395 28.50 -14.24 1.81
C ARG A 395 29.61 -13.20 1.70
N LEU A 396 29.86 -12.38 2.73
CA LEU A 396 31.00 -11.46 2.72
C LEU A 396 32.34 -12.21 2.71
N ASN A 397 32.46 -13.28 3.50
CA ASN A 397 33.69 -14.07 3.54
C ASN A 397 34.00 -14.75 2.19
N SER A 398 32.98 -15.06 1.39
CA SER A 398 33.15 -15.62 0.03
C SER A 398 33.54 -14.60 -1.07
N ILE A 399 33.46 -13.29 -0.78
CA ILE A 399 33.78 -12.21 -1.73
C ILE A 399 35.15 -11.57 -1.44
N ILE A 400 35.74 -11.87 -0.28
CA ILE A 400 37.11 -11.51 0.03
C ILE A 400 38.01 -12.50 -0.74
N PRO A 401 38.88 -12.04 -1.66
CA PRO A 401 39.85 -12.94 -2.26
C PRO A 401 40.69 -13.53 -1.14
N GLU A 402 40.69 -14.86 -1.08
CA GLU A 402 41.51 -15.63 -0.17
C GLU A 402 42.96 -15.14 -0.28
N LYS A 403 43.59 -14.96 0.88
CA LYS A 403 44.92 -14.37 1.05
C LYS A 403 45.87 -14.77 -0.09
N VAL A 404 46.53 -13.78 -0.67
CA VAL A 404 47.69 -13.97 -1.56
C VAL A 404 48.64 -14.97 -0.87
N PRO A 405 49.07 -16.05 -1.56
CA PRO A 405 49.98 -17.02 -0.96
C PRO A 405 51.29 -16.35 -0.56
N PRO A 406 51.91 -16.72 0.58
CA PRO A 406 53.21 -16.18 0.93
C PRO A 406 54.25 -16.75 -0.04
N GLU A 407 54.81 -15.89 -0.88
CA GLU A 407 55.97 -16.26 -1.69
C GLU A 407 57.21 -16.35 -0.78
N LYS A 408 57.69 -17.58 -0.65
CA LYS A 408 59.06 -18.02 -0.32
C LYS A 408 59.73 -17.35 0.88
N ALA A 409 59.68 -18.09 1.99
CA ALA A 409 60.71 -18.03 3.02
C ALA A 409 62.11 -18.27 2.40
N LYS A 410 63.02 -17.32 2.61
CA LYS A 410 64.44 -17.61 2.84
C LYS A 410 64.90 -16.85 4.08
N GLN A 411 65.19 -17.64 5.11
CA GLN A 411 66.29 -17.48 6.07
C GLN A 411 66.52 -16.07 6.63
N TYR A 412 66.21 -15.87 7.92
CA TYR A 412 67.25 -15.96 8.95
C TYR A 412 66.60 -16.02 10.34
N THR A 413 67.32 -16.70 11.22
CA THR A 413 67.01 -17.14 12.58
C THR A 413 67.09 -16.03 13.63
N SER A 414 66.33 -16.25 14.72
CA SER A 414 66.50 -15.75 16.12
C SER A 414 66.38 -14.22 16.32
N SER A 415 65.91 -13.66 17.43
CA SER A 415 65.55 -14.12 18.79
C SER A 415 65.00 -12.88 19.55
N HIS A 416 64.18 -13.12 20.59
CA HIS A 416 63.77 -12.21 21.68
C HIS A 416 62.81 -11.05 21.34
N GLU A 417 61.58 -11.04 21.86
CA GLU A 417 61.10 -10.70 23.22
C GLU A 417 61.06 -9.20 23.53
N THR A 418 59.82 -8.73 23.80
CA THR A 418 59.37 -7.66 24.73
C THR A 418 60.22 -6.40 24.87
N ASP A 419 59.68 -5.21 24.58
CA ASP A 419 58.89 -4.39 25.50
C ASP A 419 58.50 -3.01 24.92
N GLN A 420 57.40 -2.50 25.47
CA GLN A 420 56.97 -1.12 25.76
C GLN A 420 57.53 0.13 25.02
N ALA A 421 56.54 0.94 24.58
CA ALA A 421 56.30 2.36 24.88
C ALA A 421 57.22 3.50 24.37
N GLU A 422 56.52 4.61 24.08
CA GLU A 422 56.93 6.02 24.04
C GLU A 422 57.56 6.63 22.77
N SER A 423 56.79 7.58 22.19
CA SER A 423 57.23 8.78 21.47
C SER A 423 58.11 9.68 22.37
N PRO A 424 58.68 10.83 21.95
CA PRO A 424 58.78 11.45 20.61
C PRO A 424 60.23 11.95 20.31
N SER A 425 60.47 12.47 19.09
CA SER A 425 61.17 13.76 18.81
C SER A 425 61.88 13.78 17.44
N ASN A 426 61.56 14.82 16.68
CA ASN A 426 62.36 15.40 15.58
C ASN A 426 63.62 16.08 16.19
N PRO A 427 64.70 16.46 15.46
CA PRO A 427 64.63 17.08 14.13
C PRO A 427 65.83 16.86 13.16
N SER A 428 65.65 17.41 11.96
CA SER A 428 66.66 18.12 11.15
C SER A 428 67.75 17.37 10.37
N SER A 429 67.61 17.51 9.04
CA SER A 429 68.55 18.21 8.15
C SER A 429 69.41 17.39 7.17
N VAL A 430 69.26 17.78 5.90
CA VAL A 430 70.29 17.97 4.86
C VAL A 430 70.95 16.71 4.28
N ALA A 431 70.67 16.43 3.00
CA ALA A 431 71.64 16.55 1.92
C ALA A 431 71.07 16.00 0.59
N GLU A 432 70.96 16.86 -0.42
CA GLU A 432 71.09 16.43 -1.82
C GLU A 432 72.56 16.11 -2.10
N PRO A 433 72.85 15.25 -3.08
CA PRO A 433 73.46 15.82 -4.28
C PRO A 433 72.90 15.31 -5.60
N LYS A 434 72.88 16.26 -6.54
CA LYS A 434 72.62 16.15 -7.97
C LYS A 434 73.67 15.27 -8.67
N THR A 435 73.27 14.48 -9.67
CA THR A 435 74.06 14.39 -10.92
C THR A 435 73.18 14.08 -12.15
N GLN A 436 73.15 15.10 -13.00
CA GLN A 436 72.95 15.23 -14.46
C GLN A 436 72.66 14.00 -15.36
N ALA A 437 71.49 14.09 -16.00
CA ALA A 437 71.26 14.22 -17.45
C ALA A 437 72.00 13.32 -18.45
N LYS A 438 71.20 12.51 -19.18
CA LYS A 438 71.25 12.43 -20.65
C LYS A 438 69.84 12.21 -21.21
N THR A 439 69.46 13.14 -22.08
CA THR A 439 68.27 13.19 -22.92
C THR A 439 68.34 12.15 -24.03
N GLU A 440 67.24 11.43 -24.24
CA GLU A 440 66.80 10.99 -25.57
C GLU A 440 65.27 10.86 -25.56
N LYS A 441 64.63 11.58 -26.47
CA LYS A 441 63.20 11.55 -26.73
C LYS A 441 62.92 10.30 -27.56
N ASP A 442 61.94 9.50 -27.16
CA ASP A 442 61.14 8.78 -28.13
C ASP A 442 59.66 8.83 -27.73
N ASP A 443 58.84 9.15 -28.72
CA ASP A 443 57.41 9.37 -28.64
C ASP A 443 56.72 8.00 -28.63
N THR A 444 56.11 7.62 -27.50
CA THR A 444 54.93 6.75 -27.52
C THR A 444 54.16 6.91 -26.22
N GLN A 445 52.96 7.47 -26.36
CA GLN A 445 51.97 7.61 -25.30
C GLN A 445 51.54 6.22 -24.80
N ASP A 446 52.16 5.75 -23.71
CA ASP A 446 51.60 4.66 -22.93
C ASP A 446 50.85 5.25 -21.74
N ALA A 447 49.53 5.12 -21.78
CA ALA A 447 48.61 5.63 -20.79
C ALA A 447 48.92 5.05 -19.40
N PRO A 448 48.91 5.85 -18.32
CA PRO A 448 49.14 5.31 -16.99
C PRO A 448 48.02 4.33 -16.63
N LYS A 449 48.41 3.07 -16.38
CA LYS A 449 47.59 1.98 -15.87
C LYS A 449 46.67 2.51 -14.76
N THR A 450 45.37 2.51 -15.02
CA THR A 450 44.35 3.04 -14.13
C THR A 450 44.28 2.21 -12.84
N HIS A 451 44.93 2.68 -11.80
CA HIS A 451 44.72 2.18 -10.44
C HIS A 451 43.25 2.44 -10.07
N LYS A 452 42.44 1.38 -10.04
CA LYS A 452 41.02 1.42 -9.65
C LYS A 452 40.93 1.86 -8.19
N MET A 453 40.63 3.14 -7.94
CA MET A 453 40.43 3.61 -6.56
C MET A 453 39.20 2.93 -5.94
N PRO A 454 39.34 2.35 -4.74
CA PRO A 454 38.27 1.61 -4.08
C PRO A 454 37.09 2.53 -3.73
N MET A 455 35.88 2.01 -3.87
CA MET A 455 34.64 2.63 -3.39
C MET A 455 34.56 2.49 -1.85
N PRO A 456 33.81 3.36 -1.13
CA PRO A 456 33.55 3.17 0.30
C PRO A 456 33.03 1.76 0.63
N LYS A 457 33.55 1.16 1.71
CA LYS A 457 33.25 -0.24 2.10
C LYS A 457 31.74 -0.57 2.10
N HIS A 458 30.92 0.34 2.62
CA HIS A 458 29.46 0.17 2.73
C HIS A 458 28.72 0.15 1.37
N LEU A 459 29.35 0.60 0.28
CA LEU A 459 28.75 0.62 -1.04
C LEU A 459 29.09 -0.64 -1.88
N TYR A 460 30.12 -1.41 -1.53
CA TYR A 460 30.38 -2.71 -2.18
C TYR A 460 29.24 -3.73 -1.96
N LEU A 461 28.49 -3.58 -0.87
CA LEU A 461 27.29 -4.38 -0.61
C LEU A 461 26.11 -4.00 -1.53
N ARG A 462 26.16 -2.81 -2.13
CA ARG A 462 25.07 -2.22 -2.92
C ARG A 462 25.34 -2.22 -4.42
N TYR A 463 26.60 -2.29 -4.83
CA TYR A 463 27.00 -2.21 -6.22
C TYR A 463 28.08 -3.23 -6.57
N VAL A 464 27.87 -3.93 -7.68
CA VAL A 464 28.91 -4.71 -8.35
C VAL A 464 29.55 -3.81 -9.40
N THR A 465 30.86 -3.60 -9.32
CA THR A 465 31.59 -2.74 -10.25
C THR A 465 32.36 -3.57 -11.27
N VAL A 466 32.07 -3.38 -12.56
CA VAL A 466 32.78 -4.03 -13.67
C VAL A 466 33.18 -2.96 -14.68
N ASN A 467 34.47 -2.83 -15.00
CA ASN A 467 35.01 -1.90 -16.01
C ASN A 467 34.51 -0.45 -15.86
N GLY A 468 34.57 0.10 -14.64
CA GLY A 468 34.12 1.48 -14.37
C GLY A 468 32.60 1.65 -14.46
N LYS A 469 31.82 0.57 -14.42
CA LYS A 469 30.35 0.61 -14.39
C LYS A 469 29.86 -0.05 -13.11
N GLY A 470 29.05 0.66 -12.33
CA GLY A 470 28.39 0.13 -11.14
C GLY A 470 27.01 -0.41 -11.47
N TYR A 471 26.72 -1.63 -11.03
CA TYR A 471 25.47 -2.34 -11.27
C TYR A 471 24.81 -2.74 -9.96
N PHE A 472 23.48 -2.74 -9.90
CA PHE A 472 22.76 -3.25 -8.73
C PHE A 472 22.79 -4.80 -8.70
N PRO A 473 23.27 -5.45 -7.62
CA PRO A 473 23.44 -6.91 -7.54
C PRO A 473 22.13 -7.72 -7.51
N HIS A 474 20.99 -7.11 -7.20
CA HIS A 474 19.73 -7.82 -6.93
C HIS A 474 18.55 -7.41 -7.82
N ARG A 475 18.83 -6.84 -8.99
CA ARG A 475 17.82 -6.71 -10.05
C ARG A 475 18.17 -7.72 -11.13
N ASN A 476 17.19 -8.50 -11.61
CA ASN A 476 17.32 -9.49 -12.71
C ASN A 476 17.67 -8.87 -14.08
N SER A 477 18.34 -7.74 -14.08
CA SER A 477 18.98 -7.09 -15.20
C SER A 477 20.13 -6.33 -14.58
N ALA A 478 21.35 -6.48 -15.12
CA ALA A 478 22.53 -5.69 -14.76
C ALA A 478 22.25 -4.19 -15.02
N ALA A 479 21.42 -3.60 -14.18
CA ALA A 479 20.90 -2.26 -14.32
C ALA A 479 22.01 -1.32 -13.90
N LEU A 480 22.51 -0.57 -14.88
CA LEU A 480 23.60 0.37 -14.71
C LEU A 480 23.16 1.48 -13.74
N ALA A 481 23.74 1.48 -12.55
CA ALA A 481 23.51 2.48 -11.52
C ALA A 481 24.28 3.76 -11.83
N PHE A 482 25.56 3.62 -12.17
CA PHE A 482 26.43 4.73 -12.54
C PHE A 482 27.61 4.25 -13.38
N ILE A 483 28.24 5.19 -14.08
CA ILE A 483 29.51 5.03 -14.78
C ILE A 483 30.53 5.89 -14.03
N ASP A 484 31.63 5.27 -13.68
CA ASP A 484 32.78 5.84 -13.01
C ASP A 484 33.97 5.85 -13.96
N LYS A 485 34.37 7.06 -14.35
CA LYS A 485 35.51 7.32 -15.23
C LYS A 485 36.75 7.76 -14.45
N GLY A 486 36.78 7.54 -13.13
CA GLY A 486 37.84 8.01 -12.24
C GLY A 486 37.65 9.47 -11.86
N ASN A 487 37.79 10.39 -12.82
CA ASN A 487 37.63 11.84 -12.63
C ASN A 487 36.19 12.35 -12.80
N LYS A 488 35.25 11.45 -13.15
CA LYS A 488 33.87 11.80 -13.42
C LYS A 488 32.94 10.65 -13.05
N LEU A 489 31.90 10.97 -12.30
CA LEU A 489 30.79 10.09 -11.99
C LEU A 489 29.58 10.48 -12.85
N GLN A 490 28.92 9.52 -13.46
CA GLN A 490 27.75 9.74 -14.32
C GLN A 490 26.65 8.74 -13.96
N THR A 491 25.40 9.20 -13.89
CA THR A 491 24.25 8.32 -13.74
C THR A 491 23.11 8.78 -14.65
N ARG A 492 22.23 7.84 -15.02
CA ARG A 492 20.95 8.14 -15.68
C ARG A 492 19.79 8.17 -14.69
N LEU A 493 20.08 7.94 -13.40
CA LEU A 493 19.11 7.86 -12.32
C LEU A 493 19.16 9.15 -11.51
N GLU A 494 18.00 9.66 -11.11
CA GLU A 494 17.89 10.92 -10.35
C GLU A 494 17.51 10.70 -8.88
N HIS A 495 17.61 9.46 -8.37
CA HIS A 495 17.22 9.13 -7.00
C HIS A 495 18.18 9.74 -5.97
N SER A 496 17.66 10.33 -4.88
CA SER A 496 18.48 10.93 -3.80
C SER A 496 19.53 9.95 -3.26
N LYS A 497 19.18 8.66 -3.15
CA LYS A 497 20.12 7.62 -2.71
C LYS A 497 21.29 7.37 -3.66
N ILE A 498 21.07 7.38 -4.98
CA ILE A 498 22.20 7.24 -5.93
C ILE A 498 23.09 8.47 -5.88
N ILE A 499 22.51 9.67 -5.69
CA ILE A 499 23.24 10.92 -5.56
C ILE A 499 24.13 10.90 -4.30
N MET A 500 23.58 10.47 -3.16
CA MET A 500 24.34 10.28 -1.93
C MET A 500 25.47 9.26 -2.09
N ASP A 501 25.19 8.13 -2.73
CA ASP A 501 26.19 7.09 -2.96
C ASP A 501 27.32 7.60 -3.89
N LEU A 502 26.99 8.39 -4.92
CA LEU A 502 28.00 9.05 -5.78
C LEU A 502 28.82 10.11 -5.03
N LEU A 503 28.19 10.91 -4.18
CA LEU A 503 28.90 11.90 -3.37
C LEU A 503 29.79 11.25 -2.31
N ALA A 504 29.39 10.09 -1.76
CA ALA A 504 30.24 9.31 -0.87
C ALA A 504 31.47 8.74 -1.60
N ILE A 505 31.35 8.37 -2.89
CA ILE A 505 32.51 7.99 -3.72
C ILE A 505 33.42 9.21 -3.94
N ALA A 506 32.85 10.39 -4.24
CA ALA A 506 33.61 11.62 -4.42
C ALA A 506 34.36 12.02 -3.14
N GLU A 507 33.69 12.00 -1.99
CA GLU A 507 34.26 12.27 -0.66
C GLU A 507 35.40 11.32 -0.33
N HIS A 508 35.22 10.01 -0.53
CA HIS A 508 36.25 9.01 -0.29
C HIS A 508 37.47 9.17 -1.22
N ARG A 509 37.29 9.84 -2.36
CA ARG A 509 38.37 10.23 -3.29
C ARG A 509 38.97 11.59 -2.97
N GLY A 510 38.57 12.23 -1.87
CA GLY A 510 39.07 13.55 -1.48
C GLY A 510 38.61 14.68 -2.39
N TRP A 511 37.50 14.53 -3.13
CA TRP A 511 36.99 15.60 -3.98
C TRP A 511 36.46 16.75 -3.11
N GLN A 512 37.17 17.87 -3.12
CA GLN A 512 36.77 19.09 -2.41
C GLN A 512 35.78 19.95 -3.22
N GLN A 513 35.85 19.88 -4.55
CA GLN A 513 34.97 20.63 -5.44
C GLN A 513 34.43 19.75 -6.57
N THR A 514 33.15 19.90 -6.91
CA THR A 514 32.50 19.16 -7.99
C THR A 514 31.63 20.07 -8.87
N LYS A 515 31.56 19.79 -10.18
CA LYS A 515 30.69 20.50 -11.12
C LYS A 515 29.49 19.64 -11.51
N LEU A 516 28.29 20.06 -11.15
CA LEU A 516 27.07 19.32 -11.46
C LEU A 516 26.56 19.63 -12.87
N ARG A 517 26.10 18.59 -13.56
CA ARG A 517 25.40 18.66 -14.85
C ARG A 517 24.22 17.68 -14.82
N GLY A 518 23.09 18.05 -15.42
CA GLY A 518 21.89 17.21 -15.45
C GLY A 518 20.59 18.00 -15.31
N SER A 519 19.53 17.33 -14.86
CA SER A 519 18.23 17.95 -14.57
C SER A 519 18.34 18.95 -13.42
N GLN A 520 17.38 19.87 -13.31
CA GLN A 520 17.34 20.82 -12.19
C GLN A 520 17.13 20.10 -10.84
N ASN A 521 16.33 19.03 -10.83
CA ASN A 521 16.08 18.24 -9.62
C ASN A 521 17.35 17.52 -9.15
N PHE A 522 18.06 16.86 -10.08
CA PHE A 522 19.34 16.23 -9.79
C PHE A 522 20.33 17.25 -9.22
N LYS A 523 20.45 18.41 -9.88
CA LYS A 523 21.36 19.47 -9.45
C LYS A 523 21.03 20.02 -8.07
N ARG A 524 19.74 20.23 -7.77
CA ARG A 524 19.26 20.69 -6.47
C ARG A 524 19.60 19.70 -5.36
N GLU A 525 19.23 18.44 -5.54
CA GLU A 525 19.45 17.40 -4.54
C GLU A 525 20.95 17.15 -4.32
N ALA A 526 21.74 17.07 -5.40
CA ALA A 526 23.19 16.89 -5.30
C ALA A 526 23.88 18.08 -4.63
N TRP A 527 23.45 19.32 -4.90
CA TRP A 527 23.98 20.50 -4.21
C TRP A 527 23.73 20.44 -2.70
N LEU A 528 22.50 20.07 -2.30
CA LEU A 528 22.10 20.01 -0.90
C LEU A 528 22.90 18.94 -0.14
N GLN A 529 22.98 17.73 -0.69
CA GLN A 529 23.73 16.63 -0.11
C GLN A 529 25.24 16.90 -0.06
N ALA A 530 25.79 17.55 -1.09
CA ALA A 530 27.21 17.90 -1.14
C ALA A 530 27.57 18.95 -0.09
N LYS A 531 26.73 19.98 0.12
CA LYS A 531 26.96 21.01 1.13
C LYS A 531 26.94 20.46 2.56
N ILE A 532 26.09 19.48 2.84
CA ILE A 532 26.09 18.77 4.14
C ILE A 532 27.39 17.99 4.35
N LYS A 533 27.98 17.46 3.27
CA LYS A 533 29.25 16.74 3.28
C LYS A 533 30.48 17.64 3.16
N GLY A 534 30.32 18.96 3.15
CA GLY A 534 31.42 19.91 2.98
C GLY A 534 32.07 19.90 1.59
N ILE A 535 31.42 19.31 0.58
CA ILE A 535 31.90 19.32 -0.80
C ILE A 535 31.38 20.58 -1.49
N ASP A 536 32.29 21.39 -2.04
CA ASP A 536 31.90 22.57 -2.81
C ASP A 536 31.38 22.20 -4.19
N VAL A 537 30.36 22.94 -4.63
CA VAL A 537 29.63 22.59 -5.85
C VAL A 537 29.42 23.79 -6.76
N THR A 538 29.70 23.61 -8.04
CA THR A 538 29.40 24.57 -9.11
C THR A 538 28.39 23.99 -10.11
N GLY A 539 27.68 24.85 -10.85
CA GLY A 539 26.73 24.43 -11.90
C GLY A 539 25.25 24.36 -11.50
N TYR A 540 24.91 24.71 -10.25
CA TYR A 540 23.55 24.94 -9.77
C TYR A 540 23.49 26.30 -9.06
N LYS A 541 22.42 27.09 -9.31
CA LYS A 541 22.16 28.37 -8.62
C LYS A 541 21.05 28.13 -7.60
N PRO A 542 21.37 28.01 -6.30
CA PRO A 542 20.39 27.66 -5.26
C PRO A 542 19.33 28.75 -5.10
N GLN A 543 18.11 28.33 -4.83
CA GLN A 543 16.98 29.21 -4.52
C GLN A 543 16.87 29.43 -3.00
N PRO A 544 16.15 30.46 -2.53
CA PRO A 544 15.95 30.71 -1.09
C PRO A 544 15.43 29.48 -0.32
N LEU A 545 14.53 28.71 -0.93
CA LEU A 545 14.01 27.47 -0.36
C LEU A 545 15.07 26.38 -0.20
N ASP A 546 16.11 26.35 -1.03
CA ASP A 546 17.19 25.38 -0.95
C ASP A 546 18.07 25.64 0.29
N TYR A 547 18.30 26.91 0.64
CA TYR A 547 19.02 27.29 1.86
C TYR A 547 18.25 26.98 3.13
N GLN A 548 16.92 27.17 3.13
CA GLN A 548 16.07 26.75 4.24
C GLN A 548 16.17 25.25 4.49
N ARG A 549 16.18 24.44 3.41
CA ARG A 549 16.37 22.99 3.50
C ARG A 549 17.77 22.62 4.01
N LEU A 550 18.82 23.33 3.59
CA LEU A 550 20.19 23.08 4.05
C LEU A 550 20.34 23.34 5.56
N ALA A 551 19.77 24.45 6.06
CA ALA A 551 19.79 24.80 7.48
C ALA A 551 19.08 23.75 8.35
N GLN A 552 17.97 23.19 7.87
CA GLN A 552 17.21 22.13 8.58
C GLN A 552 17.95 20.78 8.64
N GLN A 553 18.94 20.56 7.76
CA GLN A 553 19.73 19.32 7.71
C GLN A 553 21.12 19.47 8.36
N GLY A 554 21.36 20.56 9.09
CA GLY A 554 22.61 20.78 9.85
C GLY A 554 23.79 21.25 9.01
N GLY A 555 23.56 21.75 7.79
CA GLY A 555 24.61 22.32 6.96
C GLY A 555 25.02 23.72 7.45
N SER A 556 26.33 23.96 7.62
CA SER A 556 26.86 25.28 7.97
C SER A 556 26.86 26.21 6.76
N ILE A 557 26.30 27.41 6.91
CA ILE A 557 26.29 28.45 5.86
C ILE A 557 27.44 29.41 6.13
N ASN A 558 28.61 29.16 5.55
CA ASN A 558 29.64 30.19 5.41
C ASN A 558 29.51 30.88 4.05
N SER A 559 28.54 31.80 3.96
CA SER A 559 28.56 32.98 3.06
C SER A 559 27.23 33.74 3.20
N LYS A 560 27.27 34.97 3.70
CA LYS A 560 26.13 35.90 3.72
C LYS A 560 25.61 36.17 2.30
N PRO A 561 24.29 36.23 2.10
CA PRO A 561 23.71 37.12 1.09
C PRO A 561 22.75 38.14 1.71
N SER A 562 22.86 39.34 1.17
CA SER A 562 22.22 40.60 1.52
C SER A 562 20.69 40.54 1.54
N GLN A 563 20.10 41.15 2.56
CA GLN A 563 18.68 41.47 2.64
C GLN A 563 18.33 42.54 1.58
N GLN A 564 17.72 42.14 0.47
CA GLN A 564 16.93 43.02 -0.40
C GLN A 564 16.14 42.18 -1.41
N ALA A 565 15.00 41.62 -0.97
CA ALA A 565 13.92 41.15 -1.85
C ALA A 565 12.66 40.80 -1.06
N GLN A 566 12.18 41.75 -0.25
CA GLN A 566 10.82 41.70 0.31
C GLN A 566 10.19 43.09 0.19
N ALA A 567 9.83 43.47 -1.03
CA ALA A 567 8.85 44.51 -1.32
C ALA A 567 8.50 44.48 -2.80
N ARG A 568 7.38 43.82 -3.15
CA ARG A 568 6.41 44.23 -4.18
C ARG A 568 5.43 43.07 -4.40
N GLN A 569 4.33 43.13 -3.67
CA GLN A 569 3.08 42.47 -4.03
C GLN A 569 2.34 43.30 -5.09
N GLN A 570 1.68 42.59 -6.03
CA GLN A 570 0.36 42.89 -6.63
C GLN A 570 0.16 44.29 -7.28
N THR A 571 0.00 44.40 -8.61
CA THR A 571 -1.24 44.21 -9.40
C THR A 571 -0.87 44.60 -10.87
N GLN A 572 -1.31 44.01 -11.98
CA GLN A 572 -2.64 44.10 -12.63
C GLN A 572 -2.71 43.20 -13.90
N THR A 573 -3.89 42.60 -14.07
CA THR A 573 -4.71 42.21 -15.24
C THR A 573 -4.25 42.30 -16.73
N VAL A 574 -4.42 41.14 -17.42
CA VAL A 574 -5.13 40.82 -18.70
C VAL A 574 -4.99 41.73 -19.95
N LYS A 575 -4.50 41.14 -21.06
CA LYS A 575 -5.16 41.12 -22.40
C LYS A 575 -4.55 40.08 -23.37
N ASN A 576 -5.45 39.47 -24.15
CA ASN A 576 -5.28 38.43 -25.17
C ASN A 576 -4.65 38.94 -26.49
N GLN A 577 -4.02 38.06 -27.29
CA GLN A 577 -4.55 37.52 -28.58
C GLN A 577 -3.48 36.89 -29.52
N THR A 578 -3.85 35.70 -30.03
CA THR A 578 -3.63 35.08 -31.37
C THR A 578 -2.28 34.55 -31.92
N GLN A 579 -2.45 33.34 -32.49
CA GLN A 579 -1.65 32.37 -33.29
C GLN A 579 -1.12 32.89 -34.66
N PRO A 580 -0.33 32.14 -35.51
CA PRO A 580 -0.44 30.68 -35.80
C PRO A 580 0.81 29.83 -36.21
N ASN A 581 0.57 28.51 -36.16
CA ASN A 581 1.11 27.32 -36.88
C ASN A 581 2.42 27.35 -37.71
N THR A 582 3.22 26.27 -37.58
CA THR A 582 3.47 25.25 -38.64
C THR A 582 4.37 24.06 -38.18
N SER A 583 3.78 22.86 -38.20
CA SER A 583 4.16 21.46 -38.58
C SER A 583 5.65 20.96 -38.68
N PRO A 584 5.94 19.69 -39.07
CA PRO A 584 6.34 18.63 -38.14
C PRO A 584 7.66 17.90 -38.52
N LEU A 585 8.22 17.07 -37.62
CA LEU A 585 9.22 16.06 -38.03
C LEU A 585 9.00 14.71 -37.31
N LYS A 586 8.91 13.68 -38.15
CA LYS A 586 8.65 12.27 -37.88
C LYS A 586 9.86 11.56 -37.26
N GLN A 587 9.54 10.65 -36.33
CA GLN A 587 9.99 9.26 -36.16
C GLN A 587 11.49 8.93 -36.14
N GLN A 588 11.90 8.21 -35.09
CA GLN A 588 12.37 6.83 -35.25
C GLN A 588 12.15 6.01 -33.96
N ALA A 589 11.56 4.82 -34.14
CA ALA A 589 11.28 3.77 -33.16
C ALA A 589 12.59 3.05 -32.76
N THR A 590 12.75 2.45 -31.58
CA THR A 590 12.19 1.15 -31.17
C THR A 590 12.67 0.91 -29.72
N THR A 591 11.82 0.58 -28.75
CA THR A 591 11.46 -0.80 -28.40
C THR A 591 10.19 -0.74 -27.53
N GLN A 592 9.11 -1.34 -28.02
CA GLN A 592 7.87 -1.48 -27.28
C GLN A 592 8.07 -2.53 -26.19
N ALA A 593 8.06 -2.12 -24.92
CA ALA A 593 7.98 -3.04 -23.80
C ALA A 593 6.55 -3.60 -23.73
N ASN A 594 6.40 -4.90 -24.03
CA ASN A 594 5.16 -5.65 -24.01
C ASN A 594 4.49 -5.63 -22.61
N PRO A 595 3.19 -5.31 -22.46
CA PRO A 595 2.47 -5.32 -21.18
C PRO A 595 2.34 -6.69 -20.51
N GLN A 596 2.60 -7.81 -21.20
CA GLN A 596 2.73 -9.13 -20.55
C GLN A 596 3.84 -9.16 -19.49
N SER A 597 4.93 -8.40 -19.69
CA SER A 597 6.05 -8.31 -18.74
C SER A 597 5.68 -7.63 -17.42
N ALA A 598 4.66 -6.76 -17.39
CA ALA A 598 4.23 -6.08 -16.15
C ALA A 598 3.42 -7.02 -15.25
N LEU A 599 2.61 -7.90 -15.85
CA LEU A 599 1.87 -8.93 -15.12
C LEU A 599 2.82 -10.02 -14.57
N GLU A 600 3.83 -10.43 -15.33
CA GLU A 600 4.87 -11.36 -14.86
C GLU A 600 5.76 -10.75 -13.76
N ARG A 601 6.10 -9.45 -13.87
CA ARG A 601 6.79 -8.70 -12.80
C ARG A 601 5.92 -8.48 -11.56
N PHE A 602 4.61 -8.59 -11.69
CA PHE A 602 3.66 -8.54 -10.58
C PHE A 602 3.45 -9.92 -9.93
N LYS A 603 3.45 -11.01 -10.71
CA LYS A 603 3.37 -12.40 -10.23
C LYS A 603 4.42 -12.73 -9.16
N GLN A 604 5.56 -12.05 -9.20
CA GLN A 604 6.65 -12.17 -8.23
C GLN A 604 6.45 -11.37 -6.94
N ARG A 605 5.34 -10.65 -6.72
CA ARG A 605 5.20 -9.71 -5.57
C ARG A 605 4.43 -10.25 -4.37
N PHE A 606 3.58 -11.24 -4.61
CA PHE A 606 2.71 -11.83 -3.60
C PHE A 606 2.55 -13.31 -3.94
N THR A 607 3.08 -14.20 -3.11
CA THR A 607 2.93 -15.65 -3.30
C THR A 607 2.32 -16.21 -2.01
N PRO A 608 1.02 -16.54 -2.00
CA PRO A 608 0.37 -17.05 -0.79
C PRO A 608 0.99 -18.39 -0.40
N GLN A 609 1.43 -18.51 0.86
CA GLN A 609 2.09 -19.72 1.35
C GLN A 609 1.09 -20.90 1.56
N ASN A 610 -0.21 -20.62 1.63
CA ASN A 610 -1.27 -21.62 1.85
C ASN A 610 -1.74 -22.36 0.59
N SER A 611 -0.98 -22.36 -0.51
CA SER A 611 -1.32 -23.16 -1.71
C SER A 611 -1.10 -24.66 -1.53
N ILE A 612 -0.62 -25.10 -0.36
CA ILE A 612 -0.46 -26.50 0.03
C ILE A 612 -1.33 -26.70 1.27
N THR A 613 -2.19 -27.73 1.29
CA THR A 613 -3.18 -28.09 2.33
C THR A 613 -4.51 -27.31 2.36
N LYS A 614 -5.42 -27.68 1.44
CA LYS A 614 -6.86 -27.67 1.74
C LYS A 614 -7.39 -29.09 1.63
N SER A 615 -7.56 -29.77 2.77
CA SER A 615 -8.41 -30.96 2.85
C SER A 615 -8.75 -31.29 4.30
N ARG A 616 -10.07 -31.33 4.56
CA ARG A 616 -10.78 -31.93 5.69
C ARG A 616 -10.66 -31.22 7.04
N PHE A 617 -11.79 -30.75 7.56
CA PHE A 617 -12.46 -31.31 8.74
C PHE A 617 -13.72 -30.48 9.05
N ALA A 618 -14.87 -31.14 9.14
CA ALA A 618 -16.10 -30.60 9.72
C ALA A 618 -16.73 -31.70 10.58
N PRO A 619 -17.14 -31.42 11.83
CA PRO A 619 -18.13 -32.26 12.49
C PRO A 619 -19.36 -31.49 13.01
N LYS A 620 -20.51 -32.05 12.65
CA LYS A 620 -21.74 -32.32 13.43
C LYS A 620 -22.16 -31.30 14.50
N LYS A 621 -23.15 -30.46 14.15
CA LYS A 621 -24.09 -29.78 15.06
C LYS A 621 -25.53 -30.04 14.61
N GLU A 622 -26.04 -31.24 14.88
CA GLU A 622 -27.47 -31.58 14.70
C GLU A 622 -28.21 -31.68 16.05
N ALA A 623 -27.51 -31.86 17.17
CA ALA A 623 -28.12 -32.19 18.46
C ALA A 623 -28.58 -30.99 19.32
N HIS A 624 -28.42 -29.74 18.86
CA HIS A 624 -28.73 -28.56 19.68
C HIS A 624 -30.03 -27.82 19.27
N TYR A 625 -30.73 -28.34 18.26
CA TYR A 625 -32.01 -27.80 17.79
C TYR A 625 -33.21 -28.29 18.61
N GLU A 626 -33.06 -29.38 19.37
CA GLU A 626 -34.14 -30.05 20.09
C GLU A 626 -34.69 -29.24 21.29
N GLN A 627 -34.03 -28.17 21.75
CA GLN A 627 -34.43 -27.43 22.95
C GLN A 627 -35.09 -26.06 22.70
N GLN A 628 -35.14 -25.55 21.47
CA GLN A 628 -35.57 -24.16 21.21
C GLN A 628 -36.94 -24.01 20.53
N LEU A 629 -37.66 -25.10 20.28
CA LEU A 629 -39.00 -25.07 19.66
C LEU A 629 -40.12 -25.57 20.57
N GLU A 630 -39.80 -26.06 21.78
CA GLU A 630 -40.79 -26.45 22.80
C GLU A 630 -41.13 -25.32 23.80
N HIS A 631 -40.61 -24.10 23.60
CA HIS A 631 -40.94 -22.92 24.40
C HIS A 631 -41.33 -21.71 23.54
#